data_AF-F4XYA7-F1
#
_entry.id   AF-F4XYA7-F1
#
_cell.length_a   1.000
_cell.length_b   1.000
_cell.length_c   1.000
_cell.angle_alpha   90.00
_cell.angle_beta   90.00
_cell.angle_gamma   90.00
#
_symmetry.space_group_name_H-M   'P 1'
#
loop_
_entity.id
_entity.type
_entity.pdbx_description
1 polymer ?
#
loop_
_entity_poly.entity_id
_entity_poly.type
_entity_poly.pdbx_seq_one_letter_code
_entity_poly.pdbx_strand_id
1 'polypeptide(L)'
;MNLKFIAKYLGAGLACSSFIITTGQSVTGQNLLARRTAPQMEFRCEYDDDEQKYVTTAFGLITGKKVPPIIIWRTTEFGELTPKQRCEHVTQKLNYQYAQNGYYLKGLGVTHGEVGIEPYKIKIICLAPHGFVCNRKNHLFNVPSSAKNPEDYMEQINVAIRNLGGESESRAIYNTGGETRMWIPLVYIEYYLEKEEDYNNKPSRPERPEPELPVCGEFC
;
A
#
# COMPACT_ATOMS: atom_id res chain seq x y z
N MET A 1 -59.92 26.14 -9.82
CA MET A 1 -60.55 24.97 -10.48
C MET A 1 -59.57 23.81 -10.32
N ASN A 2 -59.79 22.83 -9.41
CA ASN A 2 -60.52 21.57 -9.62
C ASN A 2 -60.07 20.86 -10.92
N LEU A 3 -59.56 19.62 -10.94
CA LEU A 3 -60.08 18.41 -10.31
C LEU A 3 -59.01 17.29 -10.22
N LYS A 4 -59.15 16.43 -9.20
CA LYS A 4 -58.46 15.13 -9.03
C LYS A 4 -58.90 14.11 -10.10
N PHE A 5 -58.02 13.19 -10.51
CA PHE A 5 -58.44 11.86 -10.98
C PHE A 5 -57.49 10.75 -10.51
N ILE A 6 -58.13 9.71 -9.99
CA ILE A 6 -57.60 8.47 -9.40
C ILE A 6 -57.67 7.40 -10.49
N ALA A 7 -56.67 6.52 -10.58
CA ALA A 7 -56.86 5.20 -11.18
C ALA A 7 -56.00 4.14 -10.46
N LYS A 8 -56.70 3.36 -9.63
CA LYS A 8 -56.28 2.05 -9.10
C LYS A 8 -56.23 1.05 -10.26
N TYR A 9 -55.21 0.20 -10.31
CA TYR A 9 -55.35 -1.13 -10.89
C TYR A 9 -54.68 -2.18 -10.00
N LEU A 10 -55.55 -2.92 -9.31
CA LEU A 10 -55.31 -4.25 -8.77
C LEU A 10 -55.67 -5.24 -9.88
N GLY A 11 -54.75 -6.16 -10.21
CA GLY A 11 -55.02 -7.29 -11.09
C GLY A 11 -54.24 -8.49 -10.59
N ALA A 12 -54.90 -9.33 -9.80
CA ALA A 12 -54.41 -10.63 -9.38
C ALA A 12 -54.60 -11.64 -10.52
N GLY A 13 -53.54 -12.35 -10.90
CA GLY A 13 -53.58 -13.48 -11.82
C GLY A 13 -52.74 -14.62 -11.24
N LEU A 14 -53.41 -15.54 -10.54
CA LEU A 14 -52.88 -16.85 -10.17
C LEU A 14 -52.91 -17.75 -11.40
N ALA A 15 -51.76 -18.29 -11.79
CA ALA A 15 -51.68 -19.47 -12.65
C ALA A 15 -50.63 -20.42 -12.07
N CYS A 16 -51.13 -21.56 -11.58
CA CYS A 16 -50.34 -22.73 -11.20
C CYS A 16 -49.87 -23.46 -12.45
N SER A 17 -48.59 -23.81 -12.52
CA SER A 17 -48.13 -24.94 -13.34
C SER A 17 -46.70 -25.36 -12.98
N SER A 18 -46.64 -26.51 -12.32
CA SER A 18 -45.71 -27.62 -12.52
C SER A 18 -44.21 -27.45 -12.25
N PHE A 19 -43.76 -28.25 -11.28
CA PHE A 19 -42.38 -28.61 -10.97
C PHE A 19 -41.61 -29.15 -12.19
N ILE A 20 -40.39 -28.66 -12.38
CA ILE A 20 -39.27 -29.49 -12.86
C ILE A 20 -38.21 -29.47 -11.76
N ILE A 21 -38.06 -30.61 -11.08
CA ILE A 21 -36.88 -30.91 -10.28
C ILE A 21 -35.74 -31.07 -11.28
N THR A 22 -34.90 -30.05 -11.38
CA THR A 22 -33.58 -30.20 -12.00
C THR A 22 -32.57 -30.23 -10.88
N THR A 23 -32.13 -31.43 -10.50
CA THR A 23 -30.87 -31.64 -9.78
C THR A 23 -29.74 -31.30 -10.74
N GLY A 24 -29.52 -30.00 -10.94
CA GLY A 24 -28.36 -29.46 -11.63
C GLY A 24 -27.38 -28.96 -10.60
N GLN A 25 -26.38 -29.78 -10.27
CA GLN A 25 -25.17 -29.31 -9.63
C GLN A 25 -24.63 -28.14 -10.46
N SER A 26 -24.54 -26.95 -9.85
CA SER A 26 -23.98 -25.79 -10.53
C SER A 26 -22.97 -25.11 -9.62
N VAL A 27 -21.72 -25.44 -9.93
CA VAL A 27 -20.51 -24.62 -9.80
C VAL A 27 -20.12 -24.31 -8.35
N THR A 28 -19.33 -25.20 -7.73
CA THR A 28 -17.86 -25.09 -7.73
C THR A 28 -17.41 -23.76 -7.13
N GLY A 29 -16.95 -23.83 -5.87
CA GLY A 29 -15.96 -22.95 -5.28
C GLY A 29 -16.05 -21.48 -5.68
N GLN A 30 -16.94 -20.73 -5.02
CA GLN A 30 -16.56 -19.35 -4.71
C GLN A 30 -15.39 -19.44 -3.73
N ASN A 31 -14.18 -19.43 -4.28
CA ASN A 31 -13.05 -18.79 -3.63
C ASN A 31 -13.50 -17.36 -3.30
N LEU A 32 -14.24 -17.20 -2.20
CA LEU A 32 -14.23 -15.98 -1.43
C LEU A 32 -12.79 -15.88 -0.95
N LEU A 33 -11.94 -15.27 -1.79
CA LEU A 33 -10.67 -14.70 -1.35
C LEU A 33 -11.02 -13.96 -0.07
N ALA A 34 -10.62 -14.52 1.08
CA ALA A 34 -10.93 -13.97 2.38
C ALA A 34 -10.37 -12.54 2.39
N ARG A 35 -11.23 -11.55 2.12
CA ARG A 35 -10.81 -10.16 2.09
C ARG A 35 -10.47 -9.81 3.52
N ARG A 36 -9.24 -9.38 3.78
CA ARG A 36 -8.88 -8.80 5.07
C ARG A 36 -9.88 -7.71 5.39
N THR A 37 -10.51 -7.83 6.55
CA THR A 37 -11.47 -6.82 7.06
C THR A 37 -10.77 -5.73 7.86
N ALA A 38 -9.49 -5.94 8.19
CA ALA A 38 -8.67 -5.02 8.97
C ALA A 38 -7.25 -4.90 8.39
N PRO A 39 -6.61 -3.73 8.52
CA PRO A 39 -5.22 -3.55 8.13
C PRO A 39 -4.31 -4.47 8.94
N GLN A 40 -3.35 -5.10 8.27
CA GLN A 40 -2.28 -5.88 8.92
C GLN A 40 -1.00 -5.05 9.09
N MET A 41 -0.92 -3.95 8.36
CA MET A 41 0.17 -3.00 8.39
C MET A 41 -0.35 -1.61 8.05
N GLU A 42 0.46 -0.59 8.28
CA GLU A 42 0.19 0.77 7.85
C GLU A 42 1.48 1.46 7.38
N PHE A 43 1.34 2.40 6.46
CA PHE A 43 2.41 3.33 6.13
C PHE A 43 2.44 4.46 7.15
N ARG A 44 3.64 4.88 7.54
CA ARG A 44 3.88 6.00 8.46
C ARG A 44 4.83 7.01 7.86
N CYS A 45 4.57 8.28 8.18
CA CYS A 45 5.51 9.36 7.98
C CYS A 45 6.23 9.61 9.30
N GLU A 46 7.55 9.47 9.31
CA GLU A 46 8.36 9.62 10.51
C GLU A 46 9.52 10.57 10.24
N TYR A 47 9.94 11.29 11.28
CA TYR A 47 11.18 12.05 11.24
C TYR A 47 12.32 11.14 11.72
N ASP A 48 13.36 11.04 10.93
CA ASP A 48 14.60 10.34 11.25
C ASP A 48 15.56 11.39 11.83
N ASP A 49 15.75 11.36 13.15
CA ASP A 49 16.60 12.30 13.87
C ASP A 49 18.09 12.12 13.55
N ASP A 50 18.52 10.90 13.21
CA ASP A 50 19.93 10.61 12.91
C ASP A 50 20.33 11.20 11.56
N GLU A 51 19.46 11.07 10.56
CA GLU A 51 19.71 11.61 9.22
C GLU A 51 18.99 12.95 8.94
N GLN A 52 18.31 13.53 9.93
CA GLN A 52 17.60 14.82 9.85
C GLN A 52 16.67 14.93 8.62
N LYS A 53 15.82 13.91 8.42
CA LYS A 53 14.99 13.77 7.22
C LYS A 53 13.63 13.16 7.52
N TYR A 54 12.63 13.46 6.70
CA TYR A 54 11.34 12.76 6.77
C TYR A 54 11.37 11.49 5.92
N VAL A 55 10.79 10.41 6.42
CA VAL A 55 10.76 9.11 5.74
C VAL A 55 9.36 8.52 5.74
N THR A 56 9.00 7.88 4.62
CA THR A 56 7.84 7.01 4.53
C THR A 56 8.29 5.57 4.74
N THR A 57 7.76 4.93 5.77
CA THR A 57 8.03 3.53 6.15
C THR A 57 6.72 2.73 6.22
N ALA A 58 6.80 1.40 6.26
CA ALA A 58 5.68 0.52 6.56
C ALA A 58 5.88 -0.18 7.91
N PHE A 59 4.81 -0.32 8.67
CA PHE A 59 4.80 -0.88 10.02
C PHE A 59 3.77 -2.01 10.12
N GLY A 60 4.19 -3.20 10.52
CA GLY A 60 3.31 -4.33 10.78
C GLY A 60 2.54 -4.14 12.09
N LEU A 61 1.22 -4.04 12.01
CA LEU A 61 0.37 -3.76 13.17
C LEU A 61 0.32 -4.93 14.16
N ILE A 62 0.48 -6.16 13.66
CA ILE A 62 0.50 -7.37 14.50
C ILE A 62 1.91 -7.70 14.95
N THR A 63 2.88 -7.65 14.02
CA THR A 63 4.25 -8.09 14.30
C THR A 63 5.08 -7.03 15.01
N GLY A 64 4.67 -5.76 14.99
CA GLY A 64 5.44 -4.62 15.48
C GLY A 64 6.70 -4.33 14.66
N LYS A 65 6.89 -5.05 13.54
CA LYS A 65 8.06 -4.90 12.67
C LYS A 65 7.96 -3.63 11.85
N LYS A 66 9.11 -3.01 11.61
CA LYS A 66 9.24 -1.80 10.78
C LYS A 66 10.12 -2.10 9.58
N VAL A 67 9.68 -1.65 8.41
CA VAL A 67 10.46 -1.71 7.18
C VAL A 67 11.47 -0.56 7.15
N PRO A 68 12.69 -0.74 6.62
CA PRO A 68 13.55 0.37 6.24
C PRO A 68 12.82 1.46 5.43
N PRO A 69 13.28 2.72 5.45
CA PRO A 69 12.66 3.81 4.68
C PRO A 69 12.42 3.44 3.20
N ILE A 70 11.16 3.51 2.76
CA ILE A 70 10.77 3.23 1.36
C ILE A 70 10.95 4.49 0.51
N ILE A 71 10.57 5.65 1.06
CA ILE A 71 10.77 6.96 0.41
C ILE A 71 11.41 7.90 1.41
N ILE A 72 12.42 8.64 0.95
CA ILE A 72 13.14 9.61 1.75
C ILE A 72 12.85 11.02 1.21
N TRP A 73 12.40 11.91 2.09
CA TRP A 73 12.01 13.28 1.78
C TRP A 73 13.05 14.25 2.31
N ARG A 74 14.07 14.57 1.49
CA ARG A 74 15.16 15.50 1.87
C ARG A 74 14.95 16.91 1.35
N THR A 75 14.51 17.05 0.10
CA THR A 75 14.54 18.34 -0.60
C THR A 75 13.15 18.93 -0.76
N THR A 76 13.06 20.25 -0.94
CA THR A 76 11.86 20.99 -1.35
C THR A 76 11.58 20.91 -2.86
N GLU A 77 12.38 20.14 -3.61
CA GLU A 77 12.38 20.16 -5.08
C GLU A 77 11.02 19.76 -5.68
N PHE A 78 10.20 18.99 -4.97
CA PHE A 78 8.91 18.49 -5.46
C PHE A 78 7.75 19.49 -5.30
N GLY A 79 7.98 20.77 -5.60
CA GLY A 79 6.98 21.83 -5.56
C GLY A 79 6.74 22.45 -4.18
N GLU A 80 5.56 23.03 -3.97
CA GLU A 80 5.26 23.93 -2.83
C GLU A 80 5.21 23.25 -1.45
N LEU A 81 5.07 21.93 -1.40
CA LEU A 81 5.00 21.22 -0.13
C LEU A 81 6.37 21.14 0.55
N THR A 82 6.40 21.27 1.87
CA THR A 82 7.59 20.95 2.66
C THR A 82 7.85 19.43 2.66
N PRO A 83 9.07 18.96 2.99
CA PRO A 83 9.35 17.52 3.10
C PRO A 83 8.39 16.78 4.03
N LYS A 84 8.06 17.37 5.19
CA LYS A 84 7.06 16.85 6.12
C LYS A 84 5.69 16.68 5.46
N GLN A 85 5.18 17.74 4.85
CA GLN A 85 3.85 17.73 4.22
C GLN A 85 3.77 16.71 3.08
N ARG A 86 4.84 16.54 2.28
CA ARG A 86 4.89 15.50 1.25
C ARG A 86 4.87 14.11 1.85
N CYS A 87 5.67 13.90 2.88
CA CYS A 87 5.73 12.63 3.59
C CYS A 87 4.35 12.25 4.12
N GLU A 88 3.64 13.18 4.79
CA GLU A 88 2.28 12.99 5.27
C GLU A 88 1.29 12.72 4.12
N HIS A 89 1.32 13.54 3.07
CA HIS A 89 0.41 13.41 1.91
C HIS A 89 0.57 12.07 1.18
N VAL A 90 1.81 11.66 0.91
CA VAL A 90 2.09 10.40 0.23
C VAL A 90 1.73 9.22 1.12
N THR A 91 2.04 9.30 2.41
CA THR A 91 1.66 8.27 3.40
C THR A 91 0.16 8.07 3.46
N GLN A 92 -0.62 9.16 3.52
CA GLN A 92 -2.08 9.10 3.51
C GLN A 92 -2.62 8.44 2.23
N LYS A 93 -2.07 8.79 1.06
CA LYS A 93 -2.46 8.18 -0.21
C LYS A 93 -2.13 6.69 -0.27
N LEU A 94 -0.95 6.28 0.22
CA LEU A 94 -0.57 4.87 0.28
C LEU A 94 -1.54 4.08 1.17
N ASN A 95 -1.85 4.58 2.37
CA ASN A 95 -2.82 3.96 3.28
C ASN A 95 -4.22 3.90 2.67
N TYR A 96 -4.66 4.96 1.99
CA TYR A 96 -5.94 4.99 1.30
C TYR A 96 -6.01 3.90 0.22
N GLN A 97 -5.01 3.81 -0.67
CA GLN A 97 -4.98 2.83 -1.75
C GLN A 97 -4.85 1.39 -1.21
N TYR A 98 -4.06 1.18 -0.15
CA TYR A 98 -3.97 -0.10 0.54
C TYR A 98 -5.34 -0.55 1.08
N ALA A 99 -6.09 0.36 1.72
CA ALA A 99 -7.44 0.09 2.18
C ALA A 99 -8.42 -0.18 1.02
N GLN A 100 -8.35 0.59 -0.07
CA GLN A 100 -9.18 0.35 -1.27
C GLN A 100 -8.88 -1.02 -1.89
N ASN A 101 -7.62 -1.46 -1.86
CA ASN A 101 -7.19 -2.78 -2.31
C ASN A 101 -7.49 -3.91 -1.29
N GLY A 102 -8.35 -3.66 -0.30
CA GLY A 102 -8.78 -4.67 0.66
C GLY A 102 -7.69 -5.08 1.65
N TYR A 103 -6.79 -4.15 2.00
CA TYR A 103 -5.66 -4.36 2.90
C TYR A 103 -4.69 -5.45 2.42
N TYR A 104 -4.48 -5.49 1.10
CA TYR A 104 -3.40 -6.23 0.45
C TYR A 104 -2.52 -5.29 -0.37
N LEU A 105 -1.21 -5.52 -0.38
CA LEU A 105 -0.27 -4.92 -1.34
C LEU A 105 -0.09 -5.79 -2.58
N LYS A 106 -0.47 -7.07 -2.52
CA LYS A 106 -0.55 -7.92 -3.71
C LYS A 106 -1.39 -7.25 -4.79
N GLY A 107 -0.79 -7.12 -5.98
CA GLY A 107 -1.41 -6.47 -7.12
C GLY A 107 -1.28 -4.95 -7.15
N LEU A 108 -0.67 -4.32 -6.14
CA LEU A 108 -0.27 -2.91 -6.17
C LEU A 108 1.23 -2.77 -6.43
N GLY A 109 1.59 -1.74 -7.18
CA GLY A 109 2.98 -1.37 -7.39
C GLY A 109 3.15 0.10 -7.71
N VAL A 110 4.37 0.60 -7.49
CA VAL A 110 4.73 1.96 -7.84
C VAL A 110 5.13 1.99 -9.31
N THR A 111 4.72 3.04 -10.02
CA THR A 111 5.12 3.30 -11.42
C THR A 111 5.18 4.81 -11.67
N HIS A 112 5.55 5.19 -12.89
CA HIS A 112 5.62 6.59 -13.32
C HIS A 112 4.90 6.81 -14.64
N GLY A 113 4.58 8.07 -14.92
CA GLY A 113 3.99 8.48 -16.18
C GLY A 113 3.76 9.98 -16.23
N GLU A 114 3.08 10.43 -17.28
CA GLU A 114 2.79 11.84 -17.51
C GLU A 114 1.29 12.10 -17.47
N VAL A 115 0.89 13.19 -16.81
CA VAL A 115 -0.50 13.63 -16.74
C VAL A 115 -0.59 15.08 -17.15
N GLY A 116 -1.53 15.37 -18.05
CA GLY A 116 -1.75 16.72 -18.57
C GLY A 116 -2.02 16.69 -20.07
N ILE A 117 -2.13 17.88 -20.63
CA ILE A 117 -2.18 18.11 -22.08
C ILE A 117 -0.90 18.86 -22.45
N GLU A 118 -0.36 18.60 -23.64
CA GLU A 118 0.79 19.35 -24.15
C GLU A 118 0.49 20.87 -24.19
N PRO A 119 1.46 21.74 -23.87
CA PRO A 119 2.83 21.48 -23.39
C PRO A 119 2.96 21.29 -21.86
N TYR A 120 1.85 21.24 -21.14
CA TYR A 120 1.78 21.26 -19.67
C TYR A 120 1.74 19.87 -19.05
N LYS A 121 2.44 18.90 -19.64
CA LYS A 121 2.53 17.56 -19.06
C LYS A 121 3.39 17.58 -17.80
N ILE A 122 2.87 16.97 -16.75
CA ILE A 122 3.56 16.83 -15.48
C ILE A 122 3.96 15.37 -15.33
N LYS A 123 5.25 15.13 -15.09
CA LYS A 123 5.78 13.81 -14.76
C LYS A 123 5.40 13.47 -13.32
N ILE A 124 4.89 12.27 -13.10
CA ILE A 124 4.38 11.86 -11.80
C ILE A 124 4.79 10.44 -11.43
N ILE A 125 4.89 10.19 -10.13
CA ILE A 125 4.95 8.84 -9.54
C ILE A 125 3.55 8.45 -9.06
N CYS A 126 3.15 7.20 -9.27
CA CYS A 126 1.81 6.69 -9.01
C CYS A 126 1.84 5.33 -8.32
N LEU A 127 0.75 4.99 -7.64
CA LEU A 127 0.48 3.66 -7.10
C LEU A 127 -0.65 3.00 -7.91
N ALA A 128 -0.34 1.98 -8.70
CA ALA A 128 -1.31 1.38 -9.61
C ALA A 128 -1.14 -0.14 -9.72
N PRO A 129 -2.20 -0.87 -10.11
CA PRO A 129 -2.05 -2.25 -10.50
C PRO A 129 -1.18 -2.40 -11.75
N HIS A 130 -0.62 -3.59 -11.94
CA HIS A 130 0.23 -3.88 -13.10
C HIS A 130 -0.52 -3.60 -14.41
N GLY A 131 0.09 -2.82 -15.32
CA GLY A 131 -0.48 -2.44 -16.62
C GLY A 131 -1.40 -1.21 -16.61
N PHE A 132 -1.65 -0.59 -15.47
CA PHE A 132 -2.47 0.63 -15.38
C PHE A 132 -1.64 1.90 -15.59
N VAL A 133 -2.26 2.89 -16.24
CA VAL A 133 -1.63 4.18 -16.53
C VAL A 133 -1.79 5.16 -15.36
N CYS A 134 -0.73 5.92 -15.12
CA CYS A 134 -0.71 7.07 -14.22
C CYS A 134 -1.80 8.10 -14.58
N ASN A 135 -2.53 8.56 -13.57
CA ASN A 135 -3.57 9.57 -13.67
C ASN A 135 -3.71 10.31 -12.33
N ARG A 136 -4.56 11.33 -12.28
CA ARG A 136 -4.74 12.15 -11.06
C ARG A 136 -5.27 11.37 -9.85
N LYS A 137 -5.95 10.24 -10.05
CA LYS A 137 -6.53 9.42 -8.96
C LYS A 137 -5.52 8.49 -8.31
N ASN A 138 -4.57 7.95 -9.08
CA ASN A 138 -3.53 7.04 -8.59
C ASN A 138 -2.16 7.71 -8.40
N HIS A 139 -2.09 9.02 -8.65
CA HIS A 139 -0.96 9.90 -8.37
C HIS A 139 -0.53 9.85 -6.90
N LEU A 140 0.76 9.67 -6.64
CA LEU A 140 1.36 9.90 -5.32
C LEU A 140 1.91 11.32 -5.22
N PHE A 141 2.91 11.65 -6.04
CA PHE A 141 3.58 12.95 -6.05
C PHE A 141 4.15 13.31 -7.44
N ASN A 142 4.38 14.60 -7.66
CA ASN A 142 4.94 15.12 -8.91
C ASN A 142 6.45 14.97 -8.90
N VAL A 143 7.04 14.63 -10.03
CA VAL A 143 8.47 14.70 -10.25
C VAL A 143 8.82 16.15 -10.59
N PRO A 144 9.82 16.77 -9.93
CA PRO A 144 10.23 18.14 -10.22
C PRO A 144 10.62 18.28 -11.70
N SER A 145 10.26 19.39 -12.32
CA SER A 145 10.70 19.69 -13.69
C SER A 145 12.22 19.91 -13.79
N SER A 146 12.86 20.30 -12.68
CA SER A 146 14.31 20.46 -12.53
C SER A 146 15.05 19.17 -12.19
N ALA A 147 14.33 18.16 -11.68
CA ALA A 147 14.93 16.89 -11.30
C ALA A 147 15.04 15.95 -12.50
N LYS A 148 15.94 14.97 -12.37
CA LYS A 148 16.20 13.94 -13.37
C LYS A 148 14.95 13.09 -13.69
N ASN A 149 15.12 12.23 -14.69
CA ASN A 149 14.15 11.24 -15.19
C ASN A 149 13.38 10.56 -14.03
N PRO A 150 12.03 10.43 -14.07
CA PRO A 150 11.25 9.68 -13.08
C PRO A 150 11.84 8.31 -12.69
N GLU A 151 12.58 7.69 -13.61
CA GLU A 151 13.34 6.46 -13.39
C GLU A 151 14.30 6.51 -12.19
N ASP A 152 14.90 7.66 -11.86
CA ASP A 152 15.81 7.77 -10.71
C ASP A 152 15.09 7.65 -9.37
N TYR A 153 13.84 8.13 -9.31
CA TYR A 153 12.97 7.95 -8.14
C TYR A 153 12.45 6.53 -8.05
N MET A 154 12.12 5.96 -9.20
CA MET A 154 11.73 4.55 -9.29
C MET A 154 12.87 3.65 -8.82
N GLU A 155 14.12 3.90 -9.22
CA GLU A 155 15.25 3.08 -8.81
C GLU A 155 15.52 3.17 -7.30
N GLN A 156 15.37 4.34 -6.68
CA GLN A 156 15.46 4.47 -5.22
C GLN A 156 14.43 3.59 -4.51
N ILE A 157 13.17 3.63 -4.97
CA ILE A 157 12.10 2.78 -4.42
C ILE A 157 12.43 1.31 -4.69
N ASN A 158 12.93 0.97 -5.87
CA ASN A 158 13.27 -0.39 -6.25
C ASN A 158 14.36 -0.96 -5.34
N VAL A 159 15.44 -0.20 -5.10
CA VAL A 159 16.51 -0.59 -4.17
C VAL A 159 15.97 -0.81 -2.77
N ALA A 160 15.10 0.10 -2.28
CA ALA A 160 14.48 -0.06 -0.96
C ALA A 160 13.67 -1.36 -0.85
N ILE A 161 12.87 -1.68 -1.88
CA ILE A 161 12.07 -2.92 -1.93
C ILE A 161 12.95 -4.17 -2.07
N ARG A 162 14.01 -4.12 -2.89
CA ARG A 162 14.94 -5.24 -3.08
C ARG A 162 15.68 -5.61 -1.80
N ASN A 163 16.09 -4.61 -1.02
CA ASN A 163 16.77 -4.82 0.25
C ASN A 163 15.91 -5.51 1.32
N LEU A 164 14.59 -5.62 1.12
CA LEU A 164 13.69 -6.41 1.98
C LEU A 164 13.76 -7.92 1.72
N GLY A 165 14.64 -8.37 0.83
CA GLY A 165 14.69 -9.77 0.38
C GLY A 165 13.77 -10.06 -0.79
N GLY A 166 13.23 -9.02 -1.44
CA GLY A 166 12.57 -9.17 -2.72
C GLY A 166 13.61 -9.24 -3.84
N GLU A 167 13.71 -10.37 -4.54
CA GLU A 167 14.16 -10.33 -5.93
C GLU A 167 13.04 -9.66 -6.73
N SER A 168 12.92 -8.33 -6.60
CA SER A 168 12.09 -7.56 -7.52
C SER A 168 12.80 -7.63 -8.87
N GLU A 169 12.42 -8.62 -9.68
CA GLU A 169 12.46 -8.46 -11.11
C GLU A 169 11.55 -7.27 -11.40
N SER A 170 12.09 -6.05 -11.34
CA SER A 170 11.38 -4.86 -11.81
C SER A 170 10.90 -5.18 -13.21
N ARG A 171 9.60 -5.44 -13.35
CA ARG A 171 9.04 -5.84 -14.63
C ARG A 171 8.96 -4.57 -15.46
N ALA A 172 9.92 -4.41 -16.36
CA ALA A 172 9.83 -3.41 -17.42
C ALA A 172 8.54 -3.69 -18.20
N ILE A 173 7.59 -2.77 -18.15
CA ILE A 173 6.40 -2.84 -18.99
C ILE A 173 6.83 -2.49 -20.41
N TYR A 174 6.67 -3.43 -21.33
CA TYR A 174 6.88 -3.16 -22.76
C TYR A 174 5.64 -2.50 -23.39
N ASN A 175 5.86 -1.27 -23.88
CA ASN A 175 5.24 -0.54 -24.99
C ASN A 175 3.71 -0.49 -25.11
N THR A 176 3.13 0.55 -24.50
CA THR A 176 2.20 1.43 -25.22
C THR A 176 2.97 2.66 -25.72
N GLY A 177 3.49 2.62 -26.95
CA GLY A 177 3.98 3.82 -27.64
C GLY A 177 5.46 4.19 -27.52
N GLY A 178 6.37 3.27 -27.15
CA GLY A 178 7.83 3.50 -27.19
C GLY A 178 8.48 3.84 -25.84
N GLU A 179 7.70 3.93 -24.76
CA GLU A 179 8.19 4.31 -23.43
C GLU A 179 8.23 3.09 -22.51
N THR A 180 9.42 2.68 -22.08
CA THR A 180 9.61 1.64 -21.05
C THR A 180 9.11 2.19 -19.72
N ARG A 181 8.16 1.51 -19.06
CA ARG A 181 7.66 1.93 -17.74
C ARG A 181 8.05 0.90 -16.69
N MET A 182 8.78 1.34 -15.68
CA MET A 182 9.11 0.49 -14.54
C MET A 182 7.86 0.31 -13.66
N TRP A 183 7.58 -0.92 -13.24
CA TRP A 183 6.57 -1.21 -12.22
C TRP A 183 7.19 -2.02 -11.09
N ILE A 184 7.15 -1.46 -9.88
CA ILE A 184 7.78 -2.03 -8.69
C ILE A 184 6.67 -2.58 -7.79
N PRO A 185 6.53 -3.92 -7.67
CA PRO A 185 5.52 -4.53 -6.82
C PRO A 185 5.77 -4.20 -5.34
N LEU A 186 4.71 -3.82 -4.62
CA LEU A 186 4.80 -3.57 -3.18
C LEU A 186 4.58 -4.81 -2.30
N VAL A 187 4.29 -5.97 -2.91
CA VAL A 187 4.00 -7.22 -2.17
C VAL A 187 5.14 -7.67 -1.25
N TYR A 188 6.38 -7.33 -1.57
CA TYR A 188 7.54 -7.70 -0.74
C TYR A 188 7.56 -7.01 0.63
N ILE A 189 6.87 -5.87 0.77
CA ILE A 189 6.67 -5.24 2.08
C ILE A 189 5.82 -6.14 2.98
N GLU A 190 4.74 -6.73 2.46
CA GLU A 190 3.91 -7.67 3.22
C GLU A 190 4.71 -8.90 3.61
N TYR A 191 5.44 -9.50 2.67
CA TYR A 191 6.26 -10.67 2.96
C TYR A 191 7.33 -10.39 4.02
N TYR A 192 7.97 -9.22 3.98
CA TYR A 192 8.95 -8.84 5.00
C TYR A 192 8.29 -8.70 6.39
N LEU A 193 7.12 -8.07 6.46
CA LEU A 193 6.42 -7.84 7.72
C LEU A 193 5.77 -9.10 8.30
N GLU A 194 5.40 -10.07 7.46
CA GLU A 194 4.78 -11.34 7.83
C GLU A 194 5.79 -12.44 8.17
N LYS A 195 7.03 -12.33 7.69
CA LYS A 195 8.08 -13.31 8.01
C LYS A 195 8.32 -13.29 9.52
N GLU A 196 7.93 -14.36 10.22
CA GLU A 196 8.30 -14.52 11.62
C GLU A 196 9.84 -14.49 11.73
N GLU A 197 10.35 -13.72 12.68
CA GLU A 197 11.74 -13.90 13.07
C GLU A 197 11.81 -15.26 13.73
N ASP A 198 12.64 -16.15 13.19
CA ASP A 198 12.90 -17.46 13.76
C ASP A 198 13.27 -17.26 15.24
N TYR A 199 12.32 -17.58 16.13
CA TYR A 199 12.38 -17.27 17.57
C TYR A 199 13.61 -17.90 18.24
N ASN A 200 14.25 -18.86 17.55
CA ASN A 200 15.46 -19.54 17.96
C ASN A 200 16.73 -18.66 17.88
N ASN A 201 16.67 -17.47 17.26
CA ASN A 201 17.83 -16.60 17.08
C ASN A 201 17.68 -15.23 17.79
N LYS A 202 16.76 -15.13 18.75
CA LYS A 202 16.67 -13.96 19.62
C LYS A 202 17.92 -13.96 20.52
N PRO A 203 18.74 -12.88 20.55
CA PRO A 203 19.81 -12.79 21.53
C PRO A 203 19.18 -12.97 22.90
N SER A 204 19.69 -13.94 23.66
CA SER A 204 19.26 -14.20 25.03
C SER A 204 19.24 -12.87 25.76
N ARG A 205 18.06 -12.52 26.30
CA ARG A 205 17.88 -11.36 27.19
C ARG A 205 19.09 -11.34 28.12
N PRO A 206 19.84 -10.22 28.24
CA PRO A 206 20.90 -10.14 29.22
C PRO A 206 20.34 -10.63 30.54
N GLU A 207 20.98 -11.66 31.10
CA GLU A 207 20.57 -12.24 32.36
C GLU A 207 20.45 -11.07 33.33
N ARG A 208 19.23 -10.83 33.83
CA ARG A 208 19.01 -9.78 34.81
C ARG A 208 19.95 -10.15 35.96
N PRO A 209 20.92 -9.28 36.33
CA PRO A 209 21.82 -9.60 37.43
C PRO A 209 20.95 -9.99 38.62
N GLU A 210 21.22 -11.19 39.13
CA GLU A 210 20.56 -11.71 40.31
C GLU A 210 20.67 -10.64 41.39
N PRO A 211 19.56 -10.21 42.02
CA PRO A 211 19.63 -9.18 43.03
C PRO A 211 20.55 -9.68 44.14
N GLU A 212 21.68 -9.00 44.34
CA GLU A 212 22.58 -9.30 45.45
C GLU A 212 21.76 -9.24 46.74
N LEU A 213 21.68 -10.37 47.44
CA LEU A 213 21.06 -10.43 48.74
C LEU A 213 21.79 -9.44 49.66
N PRO A 214 21.08 -8.61 50.43
CA PRO A 214 21.72 -7.67 51.34
C PRO A 214 22.63 -8.45 52.29
N VAL A 215 23.92 -8.13 52.27
CA VAL A 215 24.88 -8.65 53.24
C VAL A 215 24.46 -8.08 54.59
N CYS A 216 23.98 -8.94 55.49
CA CYS A 216 23.78 -8.56 56.88
C CYS A 216 25.14 -8.17 57.46
N GLY A 217 25.33 -6.86 57.71
CA GLY A 217 26.43 -6.40 58.57
C GLY A 217 26.22 -6.84 60.02
N GLU A 218 27.21 -6.57 60.87
CA GLU A 218 27.28 -6.96 62.31
C GLU A 218 26.19 -6.38 63.23
N PHE A 219 25.04 -5.97 62.71
CA PHE A 219 23.88 -5.54 63.50
C PHE A 219 22.57 -6.12 62.95
N CYS A 220 22.52 -7.45 62.81
CA CYS A 220 21.28 -8.22 62.79
C CYS A 220 21.20 -9.06 64.07
#